data_AF-A0A959KVY0-F1
#
_entry.id   AF-A0A959KVY0-F1
#
_cell.length_a   1.000
_cell.length_b   1.000
_cell.length_c   1.000
_cell.angle_alpha   90.00
_cell.angle_beta   90.00
_cell.angle_gamma   90.00
#
_symmetry.space_group_name_H-M   'P 1'
#
loop_
_entity.id
_entity.type
_entity.pdbx_description
1 polymer ?
#
loop_
_entity_poly.entity_id
_entity_poly.type
_entity_poly.pdbx_seq_one_letter_code
_entity_poly.pdbx_strand_id
1 'polypeptide(L)'
;NRSILGDPRNPEMQKRLNLKIKYRESFRPFAPAVLAEEADRYFELPGDSPYMLLVQPVKESSRRPLPEGYHELPLREKLYTLRSDIPAVTHIDFSARIQTVHRETNPEFHALLSAFKAKTGCGM
;
A
#
# COMPACT_ATOMS: atom_id res chain seq x y z
N ASN A 1 7.74 -17.63 -4.30
CA ASN A 1 6.62 -16.72 -3.95
C ASN A 1 5.46 -16.88 -4.92
N ARG A 2 4.20 -16.79 -4.48
CA ARG A 2 3.00 -16.80 -5.34
C ARG A 2 2.11 -15.60 -4.98
N SER A 3 2.28 -14.50 -5.71
CA SER A 3 1.59 -13.23 -5.45
C SER A 3 0.96 -12.70 -6.73
N ILE A 4 -0.12 -11.92 -6.58
CA ILE A 4 -0.61 -11.03 -7.64
C ILE A 4 -0.20 -9.62 -7.23
N LEU A 5 0.57 -8.96 -8.09
CA LEU A 5 1.09 -7.63 -7.85
C LEU A 5 0.23 -6.58 -8.56
N GLY A 6 0.15 -5.39 -7.97
CA GLY A 6 -0.57 -4.24 -8.53
C GLY A 6 0.07 -2.95 -8.05
N ASP A 7 0.04 -1.92 -8.89
CA ASP A 7 0.61 -0.60 -8.59
C ASP A 7 -0.13 0.06 -7.41
N PRO A 8 0.55 0.32 -6.27
CA PRO A 8 -0.09 0.88 -5.08
C PRO A 8 -0.58 2.32 -5.29
N ARG A 9 -0.02 3.04 -6.27
CA ARG A 9 -0.31 4.45 -6.56
C ARG A 9 -1.62 4.62 -7.32
N ASN A 10 -2.07 3.58 -8.01
CA ASN A 10 -3.26 3.65 -8.85
C ASN A 10 -4.53 3.53 -7.97
N PRO A 11 -5.38 4.57 -7.90
CA PRO A 11 -6.56 4.56 -7.04
C PRO A 11 -7.59 3.49 -7.39
N GLU A 12 -7.64 3.06 -8.64
CA GLU A 12 -8.57 2.01 -9.09
C GLU A 12 -8.03 0.60 -8.83
N MET A 13 -6.76 0.44 -8.42
CA MET A 13 -6.11 -0.88 -8.36
C MET A 13 -6.79 -1.83 -7.38
N GLN A 14 -7.14 -1.37 -6.17
CA GLN A 14 -7.85 -2.19 -5.19
C GLN A 14 -9.16 -2.74 -5.78
N LYS A 15 -9.98 -1.86 -6.36
CA LYS A 15 -11.27 -2.21 -6.97
C LYS A 15 -11.09 -3.14 -8.17
N ARG A 16 -10.12 -2.87 -9.05
CA ARG A 16 -9.82 -3.70 -10.23
C ARG A 16 -9.37 -5.10 -9.83
N LEU A 17 -8.45 -5.23 -8.88
CA LEU A 17 -7.99 -6.53 -8.39
C LEU A 17 -9.15 -7.32 -7.77
N ASN A 18 -9.97 -6.69 -6.93
CA ASN A 18 -11.11 -7.36 -6.30
C ASN A 18 -12.16 -7.81 -7.32
N LEU A 19 -12.60 -6.94 -8.23
CA LEU A 19 -13.73 -7.23 -9.11
C LEU A 19 -13.37 -8.00 -10.38
N LYS A 20 -12.18 -7.77 -10.96
CA LYS A 20 -11.80 -8.31 -12.28
C LYS A 20 -10.82 -9.47 -12.22
N ILE A 21 -10.06 -9.58 -11.13
CA ILE A 21 -9.03 -10.64 -10.98
C ILE A 21 -9.42 -11.65 -9.91
N LYS A 22 -9.91 -11.18 -8.75
CA LYS A 22 -10.25 -12.02 -7.60
C LYS A 22 -11.73 -12.37 -7.48
N TYR A 23 -12.60 -11.69 -8.24
CA TYR A 23 -14.05 -11.88 -8.25
C TYR A 23 -14.69 -11.85 -6.84
N ARG A 24 -14.31 -10.86 -6.03
CA ARG A 24 -14.78 -10.67 -4.64
C ARG A 24 -15.19 -9.23 -4.37
N GLU A 25 -15.63 -8.93 -3.15
CA GLU A 25 -16.14 -7.63 -2.77
C GLU A 25 -15.11 -6.50 -2.98
N SER A 26 -15.55 -5.37 -3.55
CA SER A 26 -14.65 -4.32 -4.05
C SER A 26 -13.79 -3.66 -2.97
N PHE A 27 -14.25 -3.67 -1.72
CA PHE A 27 -13.66 -2.97 -0.58
C PHE A 27 -12.59 -3.79 0.17
N ARG A 28 -12.37 -5.07 -0.19
CA ARG A 28 -11.39 -5.90 0.51
C ARG A 28 -9.99 -5.26 0.39
N PRO A 29 -9.27 -5.02 1.51
CA PRO A 29 -7.98 -4.34 1.48
C PRO A 29 -6.89 -5.21 0.85
N PHE A 30 -5.81 -4.56 0.44
CA PHE A 30 -4.55 -5.18 0.02
C PHE A 30 -3.41 -4.65 0.90
N ALA A 31 -2.36 -5.46 1.01
CA ALA A 31 -1.18 -5.17 1.81
C ALA A 31 -0.03 -4.70 0.90
N PRO A 32 0.73 -3.68 1.30
CA PRO A 32 1.94 -3.27 0.59
C PRO A 32 3.10 -4.25 0.80
N ALA A 33 3.92 -4.44 -0.24
CA ALA A 33 5.23 -5.07 -0.15
C ALA A 33 6.29 -4.07 -0.58
N VAL A 34 7.10 -3.59 0.38
CA VAL A 34 8.02 -2.47 0.21
C VAL A 34 9.46 -2.93 0.40
N LEU A 35 10.40 -2.36 -0.35
CA LEU A 35 11.82 -2.50 -0.08
C LEU A 35 12.09 -2.13 1.38
N ALA A 36 12.78 -2.98 2.14
CA ALA A 36 13.00 -2.75 3.57
C ALA A 36 13.67 -1.39 3.82
N GLU A 37 14.63 -1.01 2.98
CA GLU A 37 15.34 0.27 3.03
C GLU A 37 14.47 1.50 2.68
N GLU A 38 13.29 1.31 2.08
CA GLU A 38 12.32 2.38 1.78
C GLU A 38 11.11 2.37 2.71
N ALA A 39 10.98 1.39 3.61
CA ALA A 39 9.79 1.26 4.46
C ALA A 39 9.54 2.53 5.29
N ASP A 40 10.62 3.10 5.86
CA ASP A 40 10.57 4.35 6.62
C ASP A 40 10.13 5.54 5.76
N ARG A 41 10.26 5.52 4.44
CA ARG A 41 9.77 6.63 3.61
C ARG A 41 8.25 6.75 3.64
N TYR A 42 7.55 5.63 3.81
CA TYR A 42 6.09 5.55 3.65
C TYR A 42 5.35 5.29 4.96
N PHE A 43 5.98 4.63 5.94
CA PHE A 43 5.30 4.10 7.12
C PHE A 43 6.02 4.46 8.42
N GLU A 44 5.25 4.65 9.48
CA GLU A 44 5.74 4.75 10.86
C GLU A 44 5.99 3.35 11.43
N LEU A 45 6.94 2.62 10.82
CA LEU A 45 7.22 1.23 11.14
C LEU A 45 8.52 1.11 11.96
N PRO A 46 8.44 0.70 13.25
CA PRO A 46 9.64 0.39 14.01
C PRO A 46 10.21 -0.96 13.57
N GLY A 47 11.25 -0.94 12.74
CA GLY A 47 11.96 -2.13 12.27
C GLY A 47 11.30 -2.81 11.08
N ASP A 48 11.40 -4.14 11.02
CA ASP A 48 10.98 -4.94 9.87
C ASP A 48 9.63 -5.63 10.07
N SER A 49 8.93 -5.89 8.98
CA SER A 49 7.69 -6.67 8.96
C SER A 49 7.68 -7.66 7.78
N PRO A 50 8.51 -8.72 7.79
CA PRO A 50 8.67 -9.60 6.63
C PRO A 50 7.43 -10.46 6.29
N TYR A 51 6.48 -10.58 7.22
CA TYR A 51 5.37 -11.55 7.16
C TYR A 51 3.96 -10.94 7.12
N MET A 52 3.82 -9.63 6.85
CA MET A 52 2.50 -8.94 6.85
C MET A 52 1.72 -9.08 8.16
N LEU A 53 2.41 -9.08 9.31
CA LEU A 53 1.77 -9.23 10.62
C LEU A 53 1.53 -7.88 11.32
N LEU A 54 2.28 -6.84 10.94
CA LEU A 54 2.19 -5.53 11.56
C LEU A 54 1.35 -4.58 10.71
N VAL A 55 0.43 -3.88 11.36
CA VAL A 55 -0.31 -2.74 10.80
C VAL A 55 0.28 -1.48 11.41
N GLN A 56 0.73 -0.56 10.57
CA GLN A 56 1.30 0.71 11.03
C GLN A 56 0.73 1.89 10.25
N PRO A 57 0.77 3.10 10.81
CA PRO A 57 0.39 4.32 10.12
C PRO A 57 1.24 4.57 8.87
N VAL A 58 0.61 5.08 7.81
CA VAL A 58 1.28 5.74 6.70
C VAL A 58 1.78 7.10 7.21
N LYS A 59 3.04 7.44 6.92
CA LYS A 59 3.62 8.73 7.33
C LYS A 59 2.82 9.91 6.79
N GLU A 60 2.73 10.96 7.57
CA GLU A 60 2.04 12.20 7.18
C GLU A 60 2.54 12.76 5.84
N SER A 61 3.84 12.66 5.57
CA SER A 61 4.47 13.10 4.31
C SER A 61 3.99 12.34 3.07
N SER A 62 3.37 11.17 3.24
CA SER A 62 2.76 10.38 2.15
C SER A 62 1.24 10.46 2.14
N ARG A 63 0.62 11.19 3.08
CA ARG A 63 -0.83 11.45 3.10
C ARG A 63 -1.16 12.64 2.21
N ARG A 64 -2.42 12.68 1.75
CA ARG A 64 -2.95 13.79 0.95
C ARG A 64 -3.91 14.65 1.77
N PRO A 65 -4.05 15.95 1.46
CA PRO A 65 -5.08 16.79 2.05
C PRO A 65 -6.46 16.15 1.87
N LEU A 66 -7.24 16.16 2.93
CA LEU A 66 -8.57 15.60 2.95
C LEU A 66 -9.60 16.65 2.50
N PRO A 67 -10.70 16.24 1.86
CA PRO A 67 -11.81 17.15 1.61
C PRO A 67 -12.41 17.65 2.93
N GLU A 68 -13.03 18.82 2.88
CA GLU A 68 -13.82 19.33 4.00
C GLU A 68 -14.92 18.33 4.37
N GLY A 69 -15.14 18.13 5.67
CA GLY A 69 -16.14 17.17 6.16
C GLY A 69 -15.76 15.70 5.96
N TYR A 70 -14.47 15.38 5.72
CA TYR A 70 -14.04 13.99 5.49
C TYR A 70 -14.47 13.03 6.60
N HIS A 71 -14.42 13.47 7.86
CA HIS A 71 -14.69 12.62 9.01
C HIS A 71 -16.17 12.28 9.14
N GLU A 72 -17.05 13.07 8.54
CA GLU A 72 -18.50 12.90 8.48
C GLU A 72 -18.94 12.06 7.27
N LEU A 73 -18.08 11.87 6.27
CA LEU A 73 -18.41 11.10 5.07
C LEU A 73 -18.79 9.64 5.39
N PRO A 74 -19.75 9.06 4.66
CA PRO A 74 -20.02 7.63 4.69
C PRO A 74 -18.78 6.79 4.37
N LEU A 75 -18.67 5.59 4.97
CA LEU A 75 -17.51 4.69 4.79
C LEU A 75 -17.19 4.41 3.31
N ARG A 76 -18.22 4.30 2.47
CA ARG A 76 -18.06 4.05 1.03
C ARG A 76 -17.40 5.22 0.30
N GLU A 77 -17.70 6.45 0.69
CA GLU A 77 -17.10 7.65 0.11
C GLU A 77 -15.67 7.84 0.62
N LYS A 78 -15.46 7.61 1.93
CA LYS A 78 -14.11 7.55 2.52
C LYS A 78 -13.24 6.53 1.78
N LEU A 79 -13.77 5.36 1.46
CA LEU A 79 -13.02 4.28 0.79
C LEU A 79 -12.39 4.75 -0.54
N TYR A 80 -13.12 5.53 -1.34
CA TYR A 80 -12.68 6.00 -2.67
C TYR A 80 -12.03 7.39 -2.66
N THR A 81 -11.84 8.00 -1.49
CA THR A 81 -11.12 9.28 -1.37
C THR A 81 -9.61 9.06 -1.49
N LEU A 82 -8.95 9.91 -2.29
CA LEU A 82 -7.49 9.94 -2.43
C LEU A 82 -6.84 10.49 -1.15
N ARG A 83 -6.49 9.59 -0.22
CA ARG A 83 -5.98 9.94 1.12
C ARG A 83 -4.45 9.85 1.28
N SER A 84 -3.76 9.28 0.28
CA SER A 84 -2.31 9.10 0.28
C SER A 84 -1.77 8.99 -1.15
N ASP A 85 -0.46 8.99 -1.30
CA ASP A 85 0.23 8.71 -2.58
C ASP A 85 0.18 7.23 -2.99
N ILE A 86 -0.24 6.36 -2.07
CA ILE A 86 -0.35 4.90 -2.24
C ILE A 86 -1.78 4.43 -1.88
N PRO A 87 -2.81 4.97 -2.54
CA PRO A 87 -4.20 4.81 -2.11
C PRO A 87 -4.71 3.37 -2.16
N ALA A 88 -4.17 2.51 -3.04
CA ALA A 88 -4.66 1.14 -3.20
C ALA A 88 -4.41 0.24 -1.97
N VAL A 89 -3.44 0.62 -1.15
CA VAL A 89 -2.96 -0.13 0.03
C VAL A 89 -3.14 0.64 1.34
N THR A 90 -3.74 1.83 1.30
CA THR A 90 -3.98 2.68 2.48
C THR A 90 -5.41 2.52 2.98
N HIS A 91 -5.56 2.07 4.22
CA HIS A 91 -6.84 1.93 4.90
C HIS A 91 -7.50 3.29 5.20
N ILE A 92 -8.80 3.26 5.54
CA ILE A 92 -9.58 4.47 5.85
C ILE A 92 -9.07 5.24 7.07
N ASP A 93 -8.33 4.57 7.95
CA ASP A 93 -7.70 5.12 9.15
C ASP A 93 -6.22 5.49 8.94
N PHE A 94 -5.79 5.59 7.68
CA PHE A 94 -4.42 5.92 7.27
C PHE A 94 -3.36 4.88 7.67
N SER A 95 -3.77 3.64 7.96
CA SER A 95 -2.85 2.53 8.22
C SER A 95 -2.62 1.64 6.98
N ALA A 96 -1.60 0.79 7.05
CA ALA A 96 -1.37 -0.30 6.09
C ALA A 96 -0.74 -1.51 6.78
N ARG A 97 -1.00 -2.72 6.27
CA ARG A 97 -0.41 -3.98 6.78
C ARG A 97 0.84 -4.37 6.01
N ILE A 98 2.02 -4.07 6.53
CA ILE A 98 3.23 -3.95 5.72
C ILE A 98 3.99 -5.27 5.59
N GLN A 99 4.48 -5.55 4.38
CA GLN A 99 5.56 -6.50 4.14
C GLN A 99 6.86 -5.76 3.82
N THR A 100 7.89 -5.88 4.64
CA THR A 100 9.26 -5.47 4.26
C THR A 100 9.94 -6.58 3.46
N VAL A 101 10.58 -6.22 2.37
CA VAL A 101 11.27 -7.14 1.46
C VAL A 101 12.76 -6.83 1.53
N HIS A 102 13.54 -7.81 1.97
CA HIS A 102 14.99 -7.70 2.12
C HIS A 102 15.69 -8.43 0.97
N ARG A 103 16.83 -7.89 0.54
CA ARG A 103 17.63 -8.48 -0.53
C ARG A 103 18.19 -9.85 -0.13
N GLU A 104 18.52 -10.02 1.15
CA GLU A 104 19.16 -11.20 1.72
C GLU A 104 18.19 -12.39 1.78
N THR A 105 16.91 -12.12 2.05
CA THR A 105 15.89 -13.18 2.23
C THR A 105 15.08 -13.43 0.96
N ASN A 106 14.98 -12.45 0.06
CA ASN A 106 14.17 -12.56 -1.16
C ASN A 106 14.73 -11.70 -2.31
N PRO A 107 15.92 -12.05 -2.84
CA PRO A 107 16.66 -11.22 -3.79
C PRO A 107 15.89 -10.96 -5.10
N GLU A 108 15.15 -11.95 -5.60
CA GLU A 108 14.37 -11.79 -6.84
C GLU A 108 13.23 -10.80 -6.68
N PHE A 109 12.48 -10.87 -5.56
CA PHE A 109 11.38 -9.94 -5.33
C PHE A 109 11.89 -8.54 -5.00
N HIS A 110 12.98 -8.44 -4.24
CA HIS A 110 13.68 -7.18 -4.00
C HIS A 110 14.14 -6.52 -5.31
N ALA A 111 14.74 -7.30 -6.23
CA ALA A 111 15.15 -6.81 -7.55
C ALA A 111 13.96 -6.32 -8.40
N LEU A 112 12.83 -7.02 -8.34
CA LEU A 112 11.60 -6.61 -9.03
C LEU A 112 11.09 -5.25 -8.51
N LEU A 113 10.98 -5.09 -7.19
CA LEU A 113 10.55 -3.84 -6.58
C LEU A 113 11.55 -2.70 -6.86
N SER A 114 12.85 -3.00 -6.84
CA SER A 114 13.90 -2.04 -7.23
C SER A 114 13.77 -1.58 -8.68
N ALA A 115 13.49 -2.50 -9.61
CA ALA A 115 13.26 -2.17 -11.02
C ALA A 115 11.96 -1.35 -11.21
N PHE A 116 10.92 -1.65 -10.43
CA PHE A 116 9.70 -0.84 -10.42
C PHE A 116 9.99 0.58 -9.92
N LYS A 117 10.69 0.72 -8.79
CA LYS A 117 11.14 2.00 -8.23
C LYS A 117 11.92 2.84 -9.24
N ALA A 118 12.86 2.23 -9.96
CA ALA A 118 13.65 2.92 -10.97
C ALA A 118 12.78 3.54 -12.08
N LYS A 119 11.62 2.94 -12.39
CA LYS A 119 10.68 3.44 -13.39
C LYS A 119 9.65 4.42 -12.83
N THR A 120 9.31 4.30 -11.54
CA THR A 120 8.10 4.93 -10.98
C THR A 120 8.35 5.86 -9.80
N GLY A 121 9.54 5.80 -9.21
CA GLY A 121 9.88 6.44 -7.94
C GLY A 121 9.30 5.74 -6.69
N CYS A 122 8.58 4.63 -6.85
CA CYS A 122 7.89 3.91 -5.78
C CYS A 122 8.58 2.58 -5.47
N GLY A 123 9.11 2.44 -4.25
CA GLY A 123 9.82 1.25 -3.76
C GLY A 123 8.93 0.07 -3.35
N MET A 124 7.77 -0.06 -3.99
CA MET A 124 6.67 -0.98 -3.63
C MET A 124 5.80 -1.25 -4.86
#